data_AF-A0A139IHQ1-F1
#
_entry.id   AF-A0A139IHQ1-F1
#
_cell.length_a   1.000
_cell.length_b   1.000
_cell.length_c   1.000
_cell.angle_alpha   90.00
_cell.angle_beta   90.00
_cell.angle_gamma   90.00
#
_symmetry.space_group_name_H-M   'P 1'
#
loop_
_entity.id
_entity.type
_entity.pdbx_description
1 polymer ?
#
loop_
_entity_poly.entity_id
_entity_poly.type
_entity_poly.pdbx_seq_one_letter_code
_entity_poly.pdbx_strand_id
1 'polypeptide(L)'
;MESMAPTAVMSYASGWMSTLGWLASVASSTYVVTTQVEAMIQVTNSEYAFARWQATLIMLAFTVLTIFFNTWGAPVLPALEVACLVGHLAAFLVVLIPLWVLCSKNSADDVFLHFEDNSGWGNIGTAYLISQVYVMYCNLGSDSVVHISEEVEDASFIVPRATWWSYLGNVAMGILTLITMLFCIGPLDSVLEADIPYLLLFNNTGSPGLSIALNVILFLLIYAGYITALSTYAREMFAFARDKGLPWSKQAGRTDKKWNVPFNAVTSPPSRLCYFRLLTSVRLWLSTSFIGYVLLKRIKGEPLPPARWSLGRFGLPINAFCLPVLGLHHHIQLISDESSDRLIHGQLGASGVVSSDPDIFCLLRQETLHSASRVC
;
A
#
# COMPACT_ATOMS: atom_id res chain seq x y z
N MET A 1 -32.39 -11.56 -6.27
CA MET A 1 -31.66 -10.49 -5.55
C MET A 1 -32.56 -9.75 -4.55
N GLU A 2 -33.76 -10.24 -4.26
CA GLU A 2 -34.61 -9.70 -3.18
C GLU A 2 -34.22 -10.30 -1.83
N SER A 3 -34.05 -9.41 -0.85
CA SER A 3 -33.76 -9.62 0.58
C SER A 3 -32.37 -10.15 0.99
N MET A 4 -31.28 -9.62 0.45
CA MET A 4 -30.05 -9.59 1.25
C MET A 4 -30.25 -8.60 2.40
N ALA A 5 -30.12 -9.06 3.64
CA ALA A 5 -30.09 -8.17 4.80
C ALA A 5 -29.02 -7.08 4.59
N PRO A 6 -29.22 -5.83 5.04
CA PRO A 6 -28.27 -4.73 4.84
C PRO A 6 -26.83 -5.09 5.26
N THR A 7 -26.69 -5.93 6.28
CA THR A 7 -25.40 -6.45 6.76
C THR A 7 -24.69 -7.35 5.74
N ALA A 8 -25.42 -8.17 4.98
CA ALA A 8 -24.84 -9.06 3.97
C ALA A 8 -24.26 -8.28 2.78
N VAL A 9 -24.95 -7.23 2.34
CA VAL A 9 -24.44 -6.34 1.27
C VAL A 9 -23.16 -5.63 1.72
N MET A 10 -23.14 -5.11 2.94
CA MET A 10 -21.96 -4.45 3.50
C MET A 10 -20.78 -5.41 3.69
N SER A 11 -21.03 -6.65 4.14
CA SER A 11 -19.98 -7.68 4.24
C SER A 11 -19.43 -8.10 2.87
N TYR A 12 -20.27 -8.19 1.84
CA TYR A 12 -19.82 -8.52 0.49
C TYR A 12 -19.01 -7.38 -0.14
N ALA A 13 -19.50 -6.14 -0.01
CA ALA A 13 -18.74 -4.95 -0.39
C ALA A 13 -17.40 -4.88 0.36
N SER A 14 -17.38 -5.26 1.64
CA SER A 14 -16.15 -5.39 2.41
C SER A 14 -15.13 -6.33 1.80
N GLY A 15 -15.54 -7.55 1.49
CA GLY A 15 -14.64 -8.55 0.94
C GLY A 15 -14.02 -8.08 -0.37
N TRP A 16 -14.84 -7.51 -1.26
CA TRP A 16 -14.38 -6.99 -2.55
C TRP A 16 -13.33 -5.90 -2.43
N MET A 17 -13.62 -4.87 -1.66
CA MET A 17 -12.76 -3.70 -1.58
C MET A 17 -11.45 -4.03 -0.84
N SER A 18 -11.49 -4.97 0.11
CA SER A 18 -10.31 -5.45 0.84
C SER A 18 -9.40 -6.23 -0.10
N THR A 19 -9.99 -7.16 -0.85
CA THR A 19 -9.35 -7.97 -1.89
C THR A 19 -8.71 -7.10 -2.97
N LEU A 20 -9.45 -6.12 -3.50
CA LEU A 20 -8.96 -5.21 -4.53
C LEU A 20 -7.81 -4.36 -4.04
N GLY A 21 -7.84 -3.95 -2.78
CA GLY A 21 -6.74 -3.20 -2.24
C GLY A 21 -5.51 -4.05 -1.93
N TRP A 22 -5.66 -5.33 -1.55
CA TRP A 22 -4.50 -6.23 -1.40
C TRP A 22 -3.86 -6.49 -2.76
N LEU A 23 -4.67 -6.63 -3.81
CA LEU A 23 -4.19 -6.65 -5.19
C LEU A 23 -3.40 -5.37 -5.55
N ALA A 24 -3.94 -4.20 -5.22
CA ALA A 24 -3.26 -2.93 -5.46
C ALA A 24 -1.93 -2.84 -4.68
N SER A 25 -1.91 -3.32 -3.44
CA SER A 25 -0.72 -3.40 -2.60
C SER A 25 0.37 -4.26 -3.27
N VAL A 26 0.03 -5.46 -3.72
CA VAL A 26 0.95 -6.40 -4.40
C VAL A 26 1.54 -5.76 -5.66
N ALA A 27 0.73 -5.08 -6.46
CA ALA A 27 1.21 -4.41 -7.66
C ALA A 27 2.10 -3.20 -7.35
N SER A 28 1.73 -2.40 -6.35
CA SER A 28 2.55 -1.28 -5.87
C SER A 28 3.91 -1.78 -5.40
N SER A 29 3.95 -2.86 -4.62
CA SER A 29 5.22 -3.48 -4.20
C SER A 29 6.07 -3.91 -5.39
N THR A 30 5.47 -4.48 -6.45
CA THR A 30 6.20 -4.87 -7.67
C THR A 30 6.80 -3.66 -8.38
N TYR A 31 6.06 -2.55 -8.43
CA TYR A 31 6.54 -1.28 -8.97
C TYR A 31 7.74 -0.76 -8.17
N VAL A 32 7.64 -0.73 -6.83
CA VAL A 32 8.74 -0.29 -5.96
C VAL A 32 9.98 -1.19 -6.11
N VAL A 33 9.83 -2.50 -6.20
CA VAL A 33 10.95 -3.43 -6.46
C VAL A 33 11.63 -3.10 -7.79
N THR A 34 10.85 -2.73 -8.81
CA THR A 34 11.37 -2.37 -10.13
C THR A 34 12.15 -1.06 -10.08
N THR A 35 11.62 -0.02 -9.44
CA THR A 35 12.31 1.28 -9.32
C THR A 35 13.59 1.18 -8.50
N GLN A 36 13.70 0.22 -7.57
CA GLN A 36 14.96 -0.07 -6.86
C GLN A 36 16.03 -0.67 -7.78
N VAL A 37 15.63 -1.55 -8.71
CA VAL A 37 16.56 -2.07 -9.74
C VAL A 37 17.01 -0.94 -10.66
N GLU A 38 16.09 -0.08 -11.08
CA GLU A 38 16.42 1.10 -11.90
C GLU A 38 17.41 2.03 -11.18
N ALA A 39 17.18 2.30 -9.89
CA ALA A 39 18.08 3.12 -9.08
C ALA A 39 19.49 2.55 -9.00
N MET A 40 19.64 1.25 -8.73
CA MET A 40 20.96 0.61 -8.68
C MET A 40 21.71 0.70 -10.03
N ILE A 41 20.99 0.58 -11.14
CA ILE A 41 21.56 0.73 -12.48
C ILE A 41 21.97 2.19 -12.72
N GLN A 42 21.15 3.17 -12.33
CA GLN A 42 21.47 4.60 -12.46
C GLN A 42 22.71 5.01 -11.66
N VAL A 43 22.98 4.41 -10.49
CA VAL A 43 24.24 4.68 -9.76
C VAL A 43 25.47 4.24 -10.58
N THR A 44 25.35 3.16 -11.34
CA THR A 44 26.46 2.60 -12.13
C THR A 44 26.57 3.26 -13.51
N ASN A 45 25.44 3.65 -14.09
CA ASN A 45 25.33 4.31 -15.38
C ASN A 45 24.27 5.41 -15.33
N SER A 46 24.69 6.64 -15.02
CA SER A 46 23.82 7.79 -14.84
C SER A 46 23.13 8.27 -16.11
N GLU A 47 23.64 7.90 -17.29
CA GLU A 47 23.06 8.28 -18.58
C GLU A 47 22.01 7.27 -19.08
N TYR A 48 21.81 6.17 -18.35
CA TYR A 48 20.87 5.14 -18.77
C TYR A 48 19.41 5.59 -18.56
N ALA A 49 18.74 5.93 -19.66
CA ALA A 49 17.32 6.25 -19.67
C ALA A 49 16.47 4.97 -19.77
N PHE A 50 15.74 4.63 -18.71
CA PHE A 50 14.81 3.50 -18.70
C PHE A 50 13.62 3.75 -19.63
N ALA A 51 13.41 2.85 -20.58
CA ALA A 51 12.18 2.85 -21.36
C ALA A 51 11.06 2.20 -20.54
N ARG A 52 9.85 2.77 -20.58
CA ARG A 52 8.67 2.28 -19.83
C ARG A 52 8.35 0.78 -20.03
N TRP A 53 8.66 0.23 -21.20
CA TRP A 53 8.46 -1.19 -21.49
C TRP A 53 9.46 -2.09 -20.74
N GLN A 54 10.68 -1.61 -20.46
CA GLN A 54 11.69 -2.36 -19.70
C GLN A 54 11.25 -2.51 -18.24
N ALA A 55 10.76 -1.43 -17.62
CA ALA A 55 10.15 -1.45 -16.30
C ALA A 55 9.02 -2.50 -16.23
N THR A 56 8.15 -2.52 -17.25
CA THR A 56 7.05 -3.50 -17.35
C THR A 56 7.56 -4.95 -17.39
N LEU A 57 8.64 -5.23 -18.13
CA LEU A 57 9.23 -6.57 -18.18
C LEU A 57 9.88 -6.99 -16.85
N ILE A 58 10.54 -6.05 -16.16
CA ILE A 58 11.11 -6.29 -14.83
C ILE A 58 10.01 -6.60 -13.83
N MET A 59 8.92 -5.82 -13.83
CA MET A 59 7.74 -6.08 -13.01
C MET A 59 7.16 -7.48 -13.27
N LEU A 60 7.02 -7.86 -14.55
CA LEU A 60 6.51 -9.19 -14.93
C LEU A 60 7.46 -10.30 -14.45
N ALA A 61 8.76 -10.12 -14.60
CA ALA A 61 9.76 -11.09 -14.14
C ALA A 61 9.66 -11.32 -12.63
N PHE A 62 9.66 -10.25 -11.83
CA PHE A 62 9.51 -10.35 -10.38
C PHE A 62 8.15 -10.93 -9.98
N THR A 63 7.08 -10.62 -10.70
CA THR A 63 5.76 -11.23 -10.45
C THR A 63 5.82 -12.75 -10.60
N VAL A 64 6.43 -13.25 -11.69
CA VAL A 64 6.57 -14.70 -11.94
C VAL A 64 7.44 -15.35 -10.87
N LEU A 65 8.56 -14.72 -10.50
CA LEU A 65 9.45 -15.19 -9.42
C LEU A 65 8.70 -15.28 -8.08
N THR A 66 7.94 -14.25 -7.71
CA THR A 66 7.20 -14.21 -6.45
C THR A 66 6.07 -15.24 -6.41
N ILE A 67 5.38 -15.47 -7.54
CA ILE A 67 4.41 -16.56 -7.70
C ILE A 67 5.08 -17.92 -7.48
N PHE A 68 6.29 -18.10 -8.03
CA PHE A 68 7.07 -19.32 -7.84
C PHE A 68 7.41 -19.54 -6.36
N PHE A 69 7.94 -18.53 -5.68
CA PHE A 69 8.24 -18.62 -4.24
C PHE A 69 7.00 -18.91 -3.39
N ASN A 70 5.87 -18.27 -3.68
CA ASN A 70 4.63 -18.50 -2.94
C ASN A 70 3.99 -19.87 -3.23
N THR A 71 4.32 -20.51 -4.35
CA THR A 71 3.78 -21.83 -4.72
C THR A 71 4.66 -22.96 -4.21
N TRP A 72 5.96 -22.94 -4.55
CA TRP A 72 6.88 -24.03 -4.23
C TRP A 72 7.69 -23.79 -2.96
N GLY A 73 7.90 -22.53 -2.57
CA GLY A 73 8.61 -22.13 -1.36
C GLY A 73 7.73 -22.00 -0.12
N ALA A 74 6.44 -22.32 -0.20
CA ALA A 74 5.47 -22.17 0.89
C ALA A 74 5.95 -22.75 2.26
N PRO A 75 6.61 -23.93 2.33
CA PRO A 75 7.12 -24.45 3.60
C PRO A 75 8.22 -23.60 4.25
N VAL A 76 8.92 -22.77 3.48
CA VAL A 76 10.04 -21.93 3.93
C VAL A 76 9.56 -20.52 4.31
N LEU A 77 8.35 -20.12 3.88
CA LEU A 77 7.81 -18.78 4.15
C LEU A 77 7.82 -18.40 5.64
N PRO A 78 7.44 -19.26 6.60
CA PRO A 78 7.49 -18.87 8.02
C PRO A 78 8.92 -18.54 8.50
N ALA A 79 9.92 -19.29 8.03
CA ALA A 79 11.32 -19.02 8.37
C ALA A 79 11.81 -17.72 7.70
N LEU A 80 11.38 -17.47 6.46
CA LEU A 80 11.66 -16.23 5.75
C LEU A 80 11.06 -15.03 6.50
N GLU A 81 9.82 -15.12 6.99
CA GLU A 81 9.15 -14.05 7.75
C GLU A 81 9.92 -13.69 9.04
N VAL A 82 10.40 -14.68 9.78
CA VAL A 82 11.25 -14.45 10.97
C VAL A 82 12.57 -13.79 10.58
N ALA A 83 13.23 -14.29 9.52
CA ALA A 83 14.46 -13.69 9.02
C ALA A 83 14.25 -12.24 8.55
N CYS A 84 13.10 -11.95 7.93
CA CYS A 84 12.73 -10.60 7.49
C CYS A 84 12.50 -9.67 8.67
N LEU A 85 11.86 -10.13 9.75
CA LEU A 85 11.69 -9.32 10.96
C LEU A 85 13.04 -8.92 11.56
N VAL A 86 13.94 -9.89 11.74
CA VAL A 86 15.29 -9.62 12.26
C VAL A 86 16.08 -8.73 11.29
N GLY A 87 16.01 -9.04 10.00
CA GLY A 87 16.64 -8.27 8.93
C GLY A 87 16.14 -6.82 8.87
N HIS A 88 14.84 -6.59 9.04
CA HIS A 88 14.23 -5.26 9.05
C HIS A 88 14.76 -4.41 10.21
N LEU A 89 14.82 -4.98 11.42
CA LEU A 89 15.35 -4.28 12.60
C LEU A 89 16.85 -4.00 12.48
N ALA A 90 17.62 -4.96 11.96
CA ALA A 90 19.06 -4.78 11.75
C ALA A 90 19.35 -3.75 10.65
N ALA A 91 18.68 -3.89 9.51
CA ALA A 91 18.83 -3.01 8.36
C ALA A 91 18.43 -1.57 8.67
N PHE A 92 17.41 -1.36 9.51
CA PHE A 92 17.07 -0.03 10.01
C PHE A 92 18.30 0.69 10.59
N LEU A 93 19.07 0.01 11.45
CA LEU A 93 20.30 0.58 12.00
C LEU A 93 21.39 0.71 10.93
N VAL A 94 21.55 -0.30 10.07
CA VAL A 94 22.58 -0.31 9.01
C VAL A 94 22.35 0.80 7.98
N VAL A 95 21.11 1.23 7.75
CA VAL A 95 20.79 2.34 6.85
C VAL A 95 20.93 3.69 7.57
N LEU A 96 20.43 3.82 8.80
CA LEU A 96 20.45 5.10 9.51
C LEU A 96 21.86 5.52 9.95
N ILE A 97 22.69 4.59 10.42
CA ILE A 97 24.02 4.91 10.95
C ILE A 97 24.91 5.59 9.89
N PRO A 98 25.06 5.05 8.66
CA PRO A 98 25.85 5.72 7.63
C PRO A 98 25.32 7.11 7.26
N LEU A 99 23.99 7.29 7.19
CA LEU A 99 23.39 8.60 6.95
C LEU A 99 23.76 9.59 8.06
N TRP A 100 23.67 9.17 9.33
CA TRP A 100 24.03 10.01 10.47
C TRP A 100 25.52 10.35 10.53
N VAL A 101 26.40 9.45 10.11
CA VAL A 101 27.84 9.66 10.22
C VAL A 101 28.40 10.41 9.00
N LEU A 102 27.92 10.11 7.81
CA LEU A 102 28.56 10.54 6.56
C LEU A 102 27.86 11.72 5.87
N CYS A 103 26.54 11.85 5.99
CA CYS A 103 25.82 12.92 5.30
C CYS A 103 25.98 14.27 6.02
N SER A 104 26.14 15.34 5.23
CA SER A 104 25.91 16.71 5.68
C SER A 104 24.45 16.88 6.11
N LYS A 105 24.23 17.65 7.18
CA LYS A 105 22.90 17.80 7.78
C LYS A 105 22.33 19.18 7.49
N ASN A 106 21.09 19.21 7.03
CA ASN A 106 20.28 20.42 6.95
C ASN A 106 20.06 21.01 8.35
N SER A 107 19.71 22.29 8.45
CA SER A 107 19.51 22.91 9.76
C SER A 107 18.20 22.41 10.40
N ALA A 108 18.11 22.45 11.73
CA ALA A 108 16.88 22.07 12.42
C ALA A 108 15.72 23.04 12.12
N ASP A 109 16.04 24.29 11.77
CA ASP A 109 15.05 25.28 11.32
C ASP A 109 14.41 24.83 9.99
N ASP A 110 15.24 24.48 9.01
CA ASP A 110 14.78 23.97 7.71
C ASP A 110 13.93 22.70 7.87
N VAL A 111 14.32 21.80 8.77
CA VAL A 111 13.65 20.50 8.95
C VAL A 111 12.30 20.62 9.68
N PHE A 112 12.19 21.48 10.68
CA PHE A 112 11.02 21.52 11.57
C PHE A 112 10.10 22.73 11.35
N LEU A 113 10.61 23.82 10.79
CA LEU A 113 9.89 25.10 10.74
C LEU A 113 9.64 25.59 9.31
N HIS A 114 10.37 25.08 8.32
CA HIS A 114 10.18 25.44 6.92
C HIS A 114 9.21 24.50 6.21
N PHE A 115 8.12 25.05 5.66
CA PHE A 115 7.07 24.31 4.97
C PHE A 115 6.84 24.88 3.57
N GLU A 116 6.85 24.03 2.56
CA GLU A 116 6.66 24.42 1.16
C GLU A 116 5.53 23.66 0.48
N ASP A 117 4.77 24.36 -0.37
CA ASP A 117 3.78 23.77 -1.26
C ASP A 117 4.33 23.69 -2.68
N ASN A 118 5.14 22.67 -2.92
CA ASN A 118 5.73 22.39 -4.24
C ASN A 118 4.77 21.69 -5.20
N SER A 119 3.54 21.40 -4.76
CA SER A 119 2.51 20.73 -5.58
C SER A 119 1.43 21.67 -6.10
N GLY A 120 1.48 22.96 -5.73
CA GLY A 120 0.60 23.99 -6.27
C GLY A 120 -0.84 23.93 -5.75
N TRP A 121 -1.05 23.45 -4.53
CA TRP A 121 -2.38 23.39 -3.89
C TRP A 121 -2.88 24.75 -3.39
N GLY A 122 -2.03 25.77 -3.43
CA GLY A 122 -2.37 27.17 -3.16
C GLY A 122 -2.36 27.54 -1.68
N ASN A 123 -2.17 26.56 -0.77
CA ASN A 123 -1.86 26.81 0.64
C ASN A 123 -1.23 25.57 1.31
N ILE A 124 -0.42 25.83 2.34
CA ILE A 124 0.31 24.80 3.11
C ILE A 124 -0.65 23.81 3.80
N GLY A 125 -1.81 24.26 4.28
CA GLY A 125 -2.76 23.39 4.97
C GLY A 125 -3.33 22.30 4.06
N THR A 126 -3.71 22.66 2.84
CA THR A 126 -4.18 21.73 1.81
C THR A 126 -3.05 20.81 1.36
N ALA A 127 -1.85 21.34 1.11
CA ALA A 127 -0.68 20.54 0.76
C ALA A 127 -0.34 19.50 1.85
N TYR A 128 -0.41 19.89 3.13
CA TYR A 128 -0.23 19.00 4.27
C TYR A 128 -1.30 17.90 4.35
N LEU A 129 -2.58 18.26 4.16
CA LEU A 129 -3.66 17.27 4.17
C LEU A 129 -3.51 16.24 3.04
N ILE A 130 -2.96 16.65 1.89
CA ILE A 130 -2.71 15.78 0.74
C ILE A 130 -1.49 14.89 0.97
N SER A 131 -0.43 15.41 1.58
CA SER A 131 0.79 14.64 1.84
C SER A 131 0.57 13.48 2.82
N GLN A 132 -0.50 13.52 3.63
CA GLN A 132 -0.88 12.42 4.52
C GLN A 132 -1.11 11.08 3.79
N VAL A 133 -1.49 11.09 2.50
CA VAL A 133 -1.69 9.87 1.70
C VAL A 133 -0.44 9.01 1.68
N TYR A 134 0.74 9.64 1.52
CA TYR A 134 2.02 8.95 1.50
C TYR A 134 2.37 8.33 2.85
N VAL A 135 2.08 9.04 3.94
CA VAL A 135 2.33 8.53 5.31
C VAL A 135 1.40 7.36 5.62
N MET A 136 0.12 7.43 5.21
CA MET A 136 -0.80 6.31 5.37
C MET A 136 -0.34 5.10 4.57
N TYR A 137 0.10 5.30 3.33
CA TYR A 137 0.66 4.24 2.49
C TYR A 137 1.78 3.47 3.20
N CYS A 138 2.70 4.17 3.87
CA CYS A 138 3.79 3.55 4.63
C CYS A 138 3.34 2.69 5.82
N ASN A 139 2.10 2.85 6.29
CA ASN A 139 1.54 2.13 7.42
C ASN A 139 0.48 1.08 7.03
N LEU A 140 0.19 0.95 5.72
CA LEU A 140 -0.71 -0.09 5.21
C LEU A 140 -0.14 -1.50 5.44
N GLY A 141 -1.03 -2.47 5.60
CA GLY A 141 -0.67 -3.89 5.76
C GLY A 141 -0.48 -4.35 7.21
N SER A 142 -0.67 -3.45 8.19
CA SER A 142 -0.69 -3.82 9.63
C SER A 142 -1.82 -4.82 9.98
N ASP A 143 -2.85 -4.87 9.13
CA ASP A 143 -3.96 -5.82 9.17
C ASP A 143 -3.65 -7.17 8.50
N SER A 144 -2.46 -7.35 7.91
CA SER A 144 -2.05 -8.61 7.26
C SER A 144 -2.29 -9.85 8.11
N VAL A 145 -1.97 -9.76 9.41
CA VAL A 145 -2.13 -10.85 10.38
C VAL A 145 -3.60 -11.27 10.56
N VAL A 146 -4.57 -10.40 10.26
CA VAL A 146 -6.00 -10.72 10.34
C VAL A 146 -6.37 -11.78 9.30
N HIS A 147 -5.74 -11.75 8.13
CA HIS A 147 -6.01 -12.70 7.03
C HIS A 147 -5.43 -14.10 7.24
N ILE A 148 -4.62 -14.28 8.28
CA ILE A 148 -4.10 -15.59 8.72
C ILE A 148 -4.68 -16.03 10.06
N SER A 149 -5.76 -15.39 10.53
CA SER A 149 -6.37 -15.71 11.83
C SER A 149 -6.79 -17.17 11.97
N GLU A 150 -7.11 -17.87 10.87
CA GLU A 150 -7.44 -19.31 10.87
C GLU A 150 -6.23 -20.19 11.24
N GLU A 151 -5.00 -19.70 11.07
CA GLU A 151 -3.74 -20.40 11.34
C GLU A 151 -3.11 -20.01 12.70
N VAL A 152 -3.68 -18.99 13.38
CA VAL A 152 -3.13 -18.45 14.64
C VAL A 152 -3.79 -19.10 15.85
N GLU A 153 -2.97 -19.70 16.72
CA GLU A 153 -3.42 -20.16 18.02
C GLU A 153 -3.94 -18.98 18.85
N ASP A 154 -5.17 -19.12 19.36
CA ASP A 154 -5.84 -18.06 20.12
C ASP A 154 -5.92 -16.69 19.39
N ALA A 155 -6.37 -16.73 18.13
CA ALA A 155 -6.46 -15.56 17.25
C ALA A 155 -7.16 -14.35 17.89
N SER A 156 -8.21 -14.58 18.70
CA SER A 156 -8.99 -13.54 19.37
C SER A 156 -8.18 -12.63 20.31
N PHE A 157 -6.98 -13.06 20.71
CA PHE A 157 -6.10 -12.34 21.62
C PHE A 157 -4.73 -12.06 21.02
N ILE A 158 -4.17 -12.99 20.24
CA ILE A 158 -2.86 -12.83 19.61
C ILE A 158 -2.91 -11.83 18.44
N VAL A 159 -3.90 -11.94 17.56
CA VAL A 159 -4.00 -11.09 16.34
C VAL A 159 -4.09 -9.60 16.71
N PRO A 160 -4.98 -9.13 17.62
CA PRO A 160 -5.05 -7.72 17.96
C PRO A 160 -3.75 -7.18 18.58
N ARG A 161 -3.07 -7.98 19.40
CA ARG A 161 -1.79 -7.59 20.02
C ARG A 161 -0.67 -7.49 19.00
N ALA A 162 -0.59 -8.45 18.07
CA ALA A 162 0.39 -8.46 17.00
C ALA A 162 0.21 -7.23 16.09
N THR A 163 -1.03 -6.93 15.66
CA THR A 163 -1.34 -5.72 14.90
C THR A 163 -0.92 -4.46 15.64
N TRP A 164 -1.28 -4.33 16.93
CA TRP A 164 -0.99 -3.10 17.69
C TRP A 164 0.51 -2.84 17.87
N TRP A 165 1.27 -3.86 18.29
CA TRP A 165 2.70 -3.69 18.55
C TRP A 165 3.52 -3.56 17.27
N SER A 166 3.16 -4.27 16.20
CA SER A 166 3.81 -4.11 14.89
C SER A 166 3.55 -2.72 14.32
N TYR A 167 2.32 -2.20 14.43
CA TYR A 167 1.99 -0.84 14.02
C TYR A 167 2.81 0.20 14.79
N LEU A 168 2.80 0.14 16.13
CA LEU A 168 3.50 1.12 16.96
C LEU A 168 5.02 1.11 16.73
N GLY A 169 5.62 -0.08 16.58
CA GLY A 169 7.04 -0.22 16.28
C GLY A 169 7.40 0.39 14.93
N ASN A 170 6.62 0.10 13.88
CA ASN A 170 6.86 0.65 12.54
C ASN A 170 6.63 2.16 12.47
N VAL A 171 5.61 2.70 13.15
CA VAL A 171 5.39 4.16 13.23
C VAL A 171 6.58 4.85 13.90
N ALA A 172 7.08 4.32 15.02
CA ALA A 172 8.23 4.90 15.71
C ALA A 172 9.49 4.89 14.84
N MET A 173 9.78 3.76 14.17
CA MET A 173 10.88 3.66 13.21
C MET A 173 10.69 4.59 12.02
N GLY A 174 9.48 4.68 11.48
CA GLY A 174 9.13 5.55 10.36
C GLY A 174 9.36 7.02 10.66
N ILE A 175 8.94 7.49 11.85
CA ILE A 175 9.21 8.87 12.30
C ILE A 175 10.71 9.13 12.37
N LEU A 176 11.49 8.21 12.93
CA LEU A 176 12.94 8.37 13.04
C LEU A 176 13.62 8.38 11.67
N THR A 177 13.19 7.52 10.74
CA THR A 177 13.67 7.51 9.36
C THR A 177 13.31 8.81 8.67
N LEU A 178 12.07 9.30 8.76
CA LEU A 178 11.65 10.56 8.12
C LEU A 178 12.47 11.75 8.61
N ILE A 179 12.66 11.88 9.92
CA ILE A 179 13.52 12.94 10.48
C ILE A 179 14.94 12.80 9.94
N THR A 180 15.50 11.60 9.93
CA THR A 180 16.83 11.33 9.38
C THR A 180 16.94 11.73 7.91
N MET A 181 15.94 11.38 7.09
CA MET A 181 15.89 11.73 5.68
C MET A 181 15.89 13.24 5.51
N LEU A 182 15.00 13.98 6.20
CA LEU A 182 14.93 15.44 6.10
C LEU A 182 16.26 16.13 6.46
N PHE A 183 16.96 15.61 7.46
CA PHE A 183 18.30 16.09 7.79
C PHE A 183 19.34 15.76 6.71
N CYS A 184 19.28 14.60 6.07
CA CYS A 184 20.37 14.08 5.22
C CYS A 184 20.13 14.22 3.70
N ILE A 185 18.95 14.67 3.27
CA ILE A 185 18.55 14.67 1.85
C ILE A 185 19.22 15.76 1.01
N GLY A 186 19.76 16.82 1.64
CA GLY A 186 20.39 17.95 0.96
C GLY A 186 19.38 19.03 0.53
N PRO A 187 19.74 19.91 -0.42
CA PRO A 187 18.88 20.98 -0.91
C PRO A 187 17.62 20.43 -1.59
N LEU A 188 16.46 21.00 -1.27
CA LEU A 188 15.16 20.49 -1.73
C LEU A 188 14.99 20.55 -3.26
N ASP A 189 15.47 21.62 -3.91
CA ASP A 189 15.37 21.77 -5.37
C ASP A 189 16.04 20.60 -6.12
N SER A 190 17.23 20.19 -5.68
CA SER A 190 17.96 19.06 -6.27
C SER A 190 17.21 17.73 -6.11
N VAL A 191 16.43 17.60 -5.04
CA VAL A 191 15.60 16.41 -4.78
C VAL A 191 14.39 16.40 -5.71
N LEU A 192 13.77 17.56 -5.96
CA LEU A 192 12.60 17.69 -6.82
C LEU A 192 12.93 17.48 -8.30
N GLU A 193 14.15 17.84 -8.72
CA GLU A 193 14.63 17.66 -10.10
C GLU A 193 15.15 16.24 -10.39
N ALA A 194 15.40 15.43 -9.35
CA ALA A 194 15.94 14.08 -9.52
C ALA A 194 14.90 13.09 -10.05
N ASP A 195 15.29 12.28 -11.04
CA ASP A 195 14.44 11.19 -11.56
C ASP A 195 14.07 10.16 -10.47
N ILE A 196 15.00 9.93 -9.54
CA ILE A 196 14.83 9.02 -8.41
C ILE A 196 15.24 9.74 -7.12
N PRO A 197 14.34 10.53 -6.50
CA PRO A 197 14.68 11.41 -5.39
C PRO A 197 15.30 10.71 -4.17
N TYR A 198 14.85 9.50 -3.84
CA TYR A 198 15.41 8.76 -2.70
C TYR A 198 16.85 8.27 -2.95
N LEU A 199 17.28 8.16 -4.21
CA LEU A 199 18.64 7.77 -4.55
C LEU A 199 19.65 8.87 -4.16
N LEU A 200 19.23 10.14 -4.28
CA LEU A 200 20.05 11.28 -3.90
C LEU A 200 20.43 11.21 -2.41
N LEU A 201 19.49 10.79 -1.55
CA LEU A 201 19.76 10.59 -0.12
C LEU A 201 20.93 9.61 0.13
N PHE A 202 20.97 8.49 -0.59
CA PHE A 202 22.04 7.51 -0.42
C PHE A 202 23.34 7.97 -1.10
N ASN A 203 23.25 8.71 -2.21
CA ASN A 203 24.41 9.31 -2.85
C ASN A 203 25.07 10.39 -1.97
N ASN A 204 24.31 11.07 -1.12
CA ASN A 204 24.82 12.06 -0.16
C ASN A 204 25.76 11.45 0.90
N THR A 205 25.83 10.11 1.02
CA THR A 205 26.86 9.44 1.84
C THR A 205 28.28 9.58 1.26
N GLY A 206 28.41 10.08 0.02
CA GLY A 206 29.69 10.38 -0.62
C GLY A 206 30.41 9.17 -1.22
N SER A 207 29.79 7.98 -1.19
CA SER A 207 30.37 6.75 -1.76
C SER A 207 29.35 6.00 -2.63
N PRO A 208 29.58 5.89 -3.95
CA PRO A 208 28.71 5.10 -4.83
C PRO A 208 28.58 3.64 -4.40
N GLY A 209 29.67 3.03 -3.91
CA GLY A 209 29.66 1.65 -3.42
C GLY A 209 28.77 1.48 -2.19
N LEU A 210 28.80 2.44 -1.26
CA LEU A 210 27.91 2.44 -0.11
C LEU A 210 26.45 2.68 -0.53
N SER A 211 26.21 3.63 -1.44
CA SER A 211 24.87 3.89 -1.99
C SER A 211 24.26 2.64 -2.62
N ILE A 212 25.03 1.89 -3.41
CA ILE A 212 24.59 0.60 -3.98
C ILE A 212 24.32 -0.41 -2.86
N ALA A 213 25.21 -0.55 -1.88
CA ALA A 213 25.03 -1.50 -0.78
C ALA A 213 23.74 -1.22 0.03
N LEU A 214 23.46 0.05 0.33
CA LEU A 214 22.23 0.46 1.01
C LEU A 214 20.98 0.20 0.17
N ASN A 215 21.03 0.48 -1.14
CA ASN A 215 19.94 0.14 -2.07
C ASN A 215 19.71 -1.37 -2.15
N VAL A 216 20.76 -2.20 -2.18
CA VAL A 216 20.62 -3.67 -2.20
C VAL A 216 19.92 -4.16 -0.94
N ILE A 217 20.28 -3.65 0.24
CA ILE A 217 19.62 -4.02 1.50
C ILE A 217 18.13 -3.64 1.44
N LEU A 218 17.83 -2.43 0.99
CA LEU A 218 16.45 -1.94 0.87
C LEU A 218 15.65 -2.78 -0.14
N PHE A 219 16.24 -3.07 -1.30
CA PHE A 219 15.67 -3.94 -2.33
C PHE A 219 15.32 -5.32 -1.77
N LEU A 220 16.24 -5.96 -1.03
CA LEU A 220 16.01 -7.29 -0.45
C LEU A 220 14.85 -7.28 0.54
N LEU A 221 14.75 -6.26 1.40
CA LEU A 221 13.65 -6.13 2.36
C LEU A 221 12.31 -5.88 1.68
N ILE A 222 12.27 -4.97 0.71
CA ILE A 222 11.04 -4.67 -0.04
C ILE A 222 10.60 -5.89 -0.83
N TYR A 223 11.53 -6.61 -1.47
CA TYR A 223 11.21 -7.83 -2.21
C TYR A 223 10.71 -8.94 -1.28
N ALA A 224 11.29 -9.08 -0.09
CA ALA A 224 10.78 -10.03 0.88
C ALA A 224 9.38 -9.65 1.40
N GLY A 225 9.12 -8.37 1.63
CA GLY A 225 7.78 -7.85 1.92
C GLY A 225 6.78 -8.06 0.77
N TYR A 226 7.24 -8.00 -0.48
CA TYR A 226 6.43 -8.32 -1.65
C TYR A 226 6.02 -9.80 -1.68
N ILE A 227 6.95 -10.71 -1.33
CA ILE A 227 6.66 -12.14 -1.22
C ILE A 227 5.57 -12.39 -0.17
N THR A 228 5.68 -11.78 1.01
CA THR A 228 4.70 -11.96 2.09
C THR A 228 3.35 -11.31 1.75
N ALA A 229 3.34 -10.13 1.14
CA ALA A 229 2.11 -9.45 0.68
C ALA A 229 1.33 -10.29 -0.34
N LEU A 230 2.01 -10.93 -1.30
CA LEU A 230 1.34 -11.85 -2.23
C LEU A 230 0.74 -13.06 -1.50
N SER A 231 1.43 -13.55 -0.47
CA SER A 231 0.95 -14.64 0.38
C SER A 231 -0.34 -14.27 1.13
N THR A 232 -0.40 -13.07 1.70
CA THR A 232 -1.59 -12.53 2.38
C THR A 232 -2.75 -12.38 1.40
N TYR A 233 -2.51 -11.73 0.25
CA TYR A 233 -3.51 -11.56 -0.80
C TYR A 233 -4.10 -12.91 -1.26
N ALA A 234 -3.25 -13.91 -1.49
CA ALA A 234 -3.70 -15.22 -1.97
C ALA A 234 -4.63 -15.92 -0.96
N ARG A 235 -4.34 -15.81 0.35
CA ARG A 235 -5.19 -16.36 1.41
C ARG A 235 -6.52 -15.63 1.52
N GLU A 236 -6.51 -14.30 1.45
CA GLU A 236 -7.73 -13.50 1.46
C GLU A 236 -8.62 -13.83 0.25
N MET A 237 -8.04 -13.84 -0.96
CA MET A 237 -8.73 -14.22 -2.19
C MET A 237 -9.33 -15.62 -2.10
N PHE A 238 -8.60 -16.57 -1.52
CA PHE A 238 -9.08 -17.92 -1.31
C PHE A 238 -10.28 -17.97 -0.35
N ALA A 239 -10.18 -17.29 0.80
CA ALA A 239 -11.27 -17.21 1.78
C ALA A 239 -12.52 -16.56 1.17
N PHE A 240 -12.37 -15.44 0.45
CA PHE A 240 -13.49 -14.78 -0.20
C PHE A 240 -14.08 -15.62 -1.33
N ALA A 241 -13.25 -16.34 -2.09
CA ALA A 241 -13.70 -17.28 -3.11
C ALA A 241 -14.51 -18.44 -2.51
N ARG A 242 -14.08 -18.99 -1.36
CA ARG A 242 -14.78 -20.05 -0.59
C ARG A 242 -16.20 -19.63 -0.22
N ASP A 243 -16.38 -18.36 0.12
CA ASP A 243 -17.68 -17.78 0.50
C ASP A 243 -18.54 -17.37 -0.70
N LYS A 244 -18.16 -17.76 -1.93
CA LYS A 244 -18.81 -17.36 -3.20
C LYS A 244 -18.81 -15.84 -3.42
N GLY A 245 -17.78 -15.19 -2.88
CA GLY A 245 -17.49 -13.76 -2.99
C GLY A 245 -17.19 -13.26 -4.39
N LEU A 246 -16.72 -14.12 -5.30
CA LEU A 246 -16.18 -13.74 -6.60
C LEU A 246 -17.00 -14.36 -7.76
N PRO A 247 -17.09 -13.70 -8.94
CA PRO A 247 -17.74 -14.25 -10.13
C PRO A 247 -17.09 -15.57 -10.59
N TRP A 248 -15.79 -15.78 -10.28
CA TRP A 248 -15.05 -17.02 -10.57
C TRP A 248 -14.68 -17.81 -9.31
N SER A 249 -15.48 -17.72 -8.25
CA SER A 249 -15.25 -18.40 -6.96
C SER A 249 -14.93 -19.90 -7.08
N LYS A 250 -15.52 -20.62 -8.06
CA LYS A 250 -15.24 -22.04 -8.29
C LYS A 250 -13.78 -22.33 -8.69
N GLN A 251 -13.15 -21.40 -9.40
CA GLN A 251 -11.76 -21.53 -9.87
C GLN A 251 -10.80 -21.00 -8.81
N ALA A 252 -11.04 -19.80 -8.29
CA ALA A 252 -10.20 -19.16 -7.27
C ALA A 252 -10.19 -19.92 -5.93
N GLY A 253 -11.32 -20.53 -5.55
CA GLY A 253 -11.46 -21.30 -4.31
C GLY A 253 -11.03 -22.77 -4.41
N ARG A 254 -10.44 -23.20 -5.53
CA ARG A 254 -9.97 -24.59 -5.70
C ARG A 254 -8.54 -24.71 -5.19
N THR A 255 -8.35 -25.49 -4.13
CA THR A 255 -7.02 -25.93 -3.68
C THR A 255 -6.65 -27.26 -4.33
N ASP A 256 -5.37 -27.41 -4.68
CA ASP A 256 -4.83 -28.69 -5.13
C ASP A 256 -4.30 -29.48 -3.93
N LYS A 257 -4.72 -30.76 -3.80
CA LYS A 257 -4.37 -31.63 -2.66
C LYS A 257 -2.88 -31.89 -2.54
N LYS A 258 -2.11 -31.70 -3.62
CA LYS A 258 -0.66 -31.94 -3.64
C LYS A 258 0.14 -30.85 -2.93
N TRP A 259 -0.36 -29.60 -2.94
CA TRP A 259 0.43 -28.44 -2.51
C TRP A 259 -0.18 -27.69 -1.34
N ASN A 260 -1.45 -27.91 -0.98
CA ASN A 260 -2.18 -27.19 0.09
C ASN A 260 -2.14 -25.65 -0.02
N VAL A 261 -1.72 -25.10 -1.16
CA VAL A 261 -1.66 -23.67 -1.47
C VAL A 261 -2.73 -23.36 -2.51
N PRO A 262 -3.46 -22.22 -2.42
CA PRO A 262 -4.47 -21.83 -3.40
C PRO A 262 -3.82 -21.28 -4.68
N PHE A 263 -3.22 -22.17 -5.49
CA PHE A 263 -2.48 -21.83 -6.72
C PHE A 263 -3.27 -20.93 -7.69
N ASN A 264 -4.58 -21.15 -7.82
CA ASN A 264 -5.44 -20.32 -8.67
C ASN A 264 -5.62 -18.90 -8.14
N ALA A 265 -5.57 -18.70 -6.82
CA ALA A 265 -5.58 -17.37 -6.21
C ALA A 265 -4.21 -16.69 -6.37
N VAL A 266 -3.11 -17.43 -6.19
CA VAL A 266 -1.73 -16.94 -6.38
C VAL A 266 -1.43 -16.55 -7.83
N THR A 267 -1.95 -17.29 -8.81
CA THR A 267 -1.75 -17.03 -10.25
C THR A 267 -2.80 -16.10 -10.86
N SER A 268 -3.83 -15.73 -10.10
CA SER A 268 -4.87 -14.83 -10.58
C SER A 268 -4.49 -13.35 -10.76
N PRO A 269 -3.46 -12.77 -10.12
CA PRO A 269 -3.03 -11.41 -10.44
C PRO A 269 -1.87 -11.45 -11.45
N PRO A 270 -1.78 -10.60 -12.50
CA PRO A 270 -2.59 -9.45 -12.94
C PRO A 270 -3.20 -9.63 -14.36
N SER A 271 -3.20 -10.84 -14.93
CA SER A 271 -3.59 -11.07 -16.34
C SER A 271 -5.07 -10.81 -16.65
N ARG A 272 -5.94 -10.75 -15.63
CA ARG A 272 -7.40 -10.58 -15.79
C ARG A 272 -7.98 -9.29 -15.21
N LEU A 273 -7.19 -8.51 -14.47
CA LEU A 273 -7.63 -7.25 -13.84
C LEU A 273 -6.76 -6.10 -14.35
N CYS A 274 -6.95 -5.75 -15.62
CA CYS A 274 -6.28 -4.62 -16.31
C CYS A 274 -6.76 -3.22 -15.86
N TYR A 275 -7.32 -3.04 -14.67
CA TYR A 275 -7.82 -1.73 -14.22
C TYR A 275 -7.04 -1.24 -13.00
N PHE A 276 -5.95 -0.54 -13.26
CA PHE A 276 -4.87 -0.32 -12.28
C PHE A 276 -4.81 1.06 -11.61
N ARG A 277 -5.88 1.85 -11.60
CA ARG A 277 -5.79 3.24 -11.09
C ARG A 277 -6.79 3.65 -10.00
N LEU A 278 -7.81 2.85 -9.70
CA LEU A 278 -8.91 3.29 -8.80
C LEU A 278 -8.96 2.57 -7.44
N LEU A 279 -8.00 1.71 -7.10
CA LEU A 279 -8.19 0.69 -6.05
C LEU A 279 -7.66 1.07 -4.65
N THR A 280 -6.76 2.04 -4.52
CA THR A 280 -6.30 2.53 -3.21
C THR A 280 -7.38 3.36 -2.51
N SER A 281 -8.07 4.22 -3.26
CA SER A 281 -9.20 5.04 -2.80
C SER A 281 -10.35 4.15 -2.31
N VAL A 282 -10.54 3.00 -2.96
CA VAL A 282 -11.49 1.94 -2.60
C VAL A 282 -11.20 1.30 -1.23
N ARG A 283 -9.94 1.12 -0.84
CA ARG A 283 -9.60 0.56 0.48
C ARG A 283 -9.99 1.46 1.64
N LEU A 284 -9.87 2.78 1.45
CA LEU A 284 -10.19 3.77 2.47
C LEU A 284 -11.71 3.85 2.73
N TRP A 285 -12.54 3.61 1.71
CA TRP A 285 -14.00 3.47 1.85
C TRP A 285 -14.41 2.36 2.82
N LEU A 286 -13.62 1.30 2.94
CA LEU A 286 -13.93 0.21 3.86
C LEU A 286 -13.72 0.59 5.30
N SER A 287 -12.54 1.13 5.58
CA SER A 287 -12.17 1.52 6.93
C SER A 287 -13.17 2.56 7.48
N THR A 288 -13.61 3.51 6.66
CA THR A 288 -14.66 4.47 7.03
C THR A 288 -16.01 3.81 7.29
N SER A 289 -16.44 2.87 6.42
CA SER A 289 -17.73 2.19 6.55
C SER A 289 -17.82 1.30 7.79
N PHE A 290 -16.75 0.56 8.12
CA PHE A 290 -16.72 -0.31 9.30
C PHE A 290 -16.64 0.50 10.59
N ILE A 291 -15.76 1.49 10.65
CA ILE A 291 -15.63 2.35 11.84
C ILE A 291 -16.93 3.11 12.06
N GLY A 292 -17.57 3.59 10.98
CA GLY A 292 -18.89 4.22 11.02
C GLY A 292 -19.97 3.29 11.58
N TYR A 293 -20.04 2.05 11.11
CA TYR A 293 -21.02 1.08 11.61
C TYR A 293 -20.80 0.71 13.09
N VAL A 294 -19.55 0.48 13.50
CA VAL A 294 -19.21 0.20 14.90
C VAL A 294 -19.50 1.42 15.79
N LEU A 295 -19.22 2.63 15.30
CA LEU A 295 -19.56 3.87 15.99
C LEU A 295 -21.07 4.01 16.17
N LEU A 296 -21.86 3.79 15.11
CA LEU A 296 -23.32 3.80 15.17
C LEU A 296 -23.87 2.80 16.18
N LYS A 297 -23.36 1.57 16.19
CA LYS A 297 -23.73 0.56 17.19
C LYS A 297 -23.41 1.01 18.62
N ARG A 298 -22.23 1.59 18.84
CA ARG A 298 -21.83 2.12 20.15
C ARG A 298 -22.71 3.28 20.60
N ILE A 299 -23.08 4.19 19.69
CA ILE A 299 -23.99 5.31 19.97
C ILE A 299 -25.40 4.81 20.28
N LYS A 300 -25.89 3.79 19.56
CA LYS A 300 -27.22 3.18 19.78
C LYS A 300 -27.28 2.23 20.97
N GLY A 301 -26.15 1.93 21.61
CA GLY A 301 -26.08 0.96 22.71
C GLY A 301 -26.34 -0.49 22.26
N GLU A 302 -26.19 -0.79 20.97
CA GLU A 302 -26.36 -2.15 20.45
C GLU A 302 -25.19 -3.05 20.87
N PRO A 303 -25.43 -4.33 21.20
CA PRO A 303 -24.38 -5.24 21.61
C PRO A 303 -23.39 -5.48 20.46
N LEU A 304 -22.09 -5.35 20.77
CA LEU A 304 -21.00 -5.80 19.92
C LEU A 304 -20.66 -7.26 20.25
N PRO A 305 -20.09 -8.02 19.30
CA PRO A 305 -19.57 -9.36 19.57
C PRO A 305 -18.60 -9.35 20.77
N PRO A 306 -18.61 -10.40 21.61
CA PRO A 306 -17.71 -10.47 22.76
C PRO A 306 -16.26 -10.39 22.28
N ALA A 307 -15.52 -9.44 22.83
CA ALA A 307 -14.12 -9.21 22.49
C ALA A 307 -13.25 -9.42 23.72
N ARG A 308 -12.24 -10.30 23.62
CA ARG A 308 -11.26 -10.52 24.68
C ARG A 308 -10.25 -9.37 24.80
N TRP A 309 -9.99 -8.69 23.69
CA TRP A 309 -9.19 -7.47 23.65
C TRP A 309 -10.10 -6.30 23.28
N SER A 310 -10.15 -5.27 24.14
CA SER A 310 -11.05 -4.13 23.95
C SER A 310 -10.37 -2.84 24.39
N LEU A 311 -10.58 -1.79 23.60
CA LEU A 311 -10.20 -0.41 23.94
C LEU A 311 -11.05 0.17 25.09
N GLY A 312 -12.09 -0.55 25.54
CA GLY A 312 -12.97 -0.16 26.63
C GLY A 312 -13.57 1.23 26.38
N ARG A 313 -13.38 2.13 27.36
CA ARG A 313 -13.88 3.51 27.32
C ARG A 313 -13.29 4.36 26.19
N PHE A 314 -12.11 4.01 25.68
CA PHE A 314 -11.45 4.74 24.60
C PHE A 314 -11.99 4.39 23.21
N GLY A 315 -12.76 3.30 23.07
CA GLY A 315 -13.28 2.87 21.77
C GLY A 315 -14.23 3.88 21.12
N LEU A 316 -15.09 4.55 21.90
CA LEU A 316 -16.00 5.57 21.38
C LEU A 316 -15.26 6.83 20.88
N PRO A 317 -14.41 7.50 21.69
CA PRO A 317 -13.70 8.70 21.24
C PRO A 317 -12.75 8.41 20.07
N ILE A 318 -12.08 7.25 20.06
CA ILE A 318 -11.21 6.86 18.93
C ILE A 318 -12.02 6.71 17.65
N ASN A 319 -13.13 5.95 17.68
CA ASN A 319 -13.97 5.77 16.50
C ASN A 319 -14.57 7.09 16.00
N ALA A 320 -14.98 7.97 16.93
CA ALA A 320 -15.52 9.29 16.60
C ALA A 320 -14.47 10.23 15.98
N PHE A 321 -13.20 10.10 16.36
CA PHE A 321 -12.09 10.85 15.77
C PHE A 321 -11.67 10.28 14.41
N CYS A 322 -11.57 8.95 14.28
CA CYS A 322 -11.13 8.31 13.05
C CYS A 322 -12.09 8.53 11.89
N LEU A 323 -13.40 8.58 12.13
CA LEU A 323 -14.39 8.65 11.05
C LEU A 323 -14.29 9.95 10.22
N PRO A 324 -14.26 11.17 10.81
CA PRO A 324 -14.06 12.40 10.06
C PRO A 324 -12.69 12.47 9.37
N VAL A 325 -11.63 12.00 10.04
CA VAL A 325 -10.27 12.03 9.50
C VAL A 325 -10.17 11.16 8.25
N LEU A 326 -10.69 9.93 8.31
CA LEU A 326 -10.69 9.02 7.17
C LEU A 326 -11.65 9.50 6.06
N GLY A 327 -12.78 10.12 6.41
CA GLY A 327 -13.71 10.70 5.45
C GLY A 327 -13.12 11.89 4.68
N LEU A 328 -12.47 12.81 5.40
CA LEU A 328 -11.73 13.94 4.82
C LEU A 328 -10.62 13.43 3.90
N HIS A 329 -9.88 12.43 4.36
CA HIS A 329 -8.80 11.82 3.60
C HIS A 329 -9.28 11.20 2.29
N HIS A 330 -10.37 10.43 2.35
CA HIS A 330 -10.97 9.83 1.17
C HIS A 330 -11.37 10.90 0.13
N HIS A 331 -11.96 12.01 0.58
CA HIS A 331 -12.31 13.12 -0.30
C HIS A 331 -11.07 13.76 -0.95
N ILE A 332 -9.99 13.92 -0.19
CA ILE A 332 -8.73 14.47 -0.70
C ILE A 332 -8.11 13.56 -1.75
N GLN A 333 -8.14 12.24 -1.53
CA GLN A 333 -7.55 11.30 -2.47
C GLN A 333 -8.31 11.28 -3.81
N LEU A 334 -9.64 11.40 -3.79
CA LEU A 334 -10.43 11.57 -5.01
C LEU A 334 -10.03 12.83 -5.79
N ILE A 335 -9.78 13.94 -5.11
CA ILE A 335 -9.31 15.18 -5.76
C ILE A 335 -7.93 14.97 -6.39
N SER A 336 -7.03 14.28 -5.70
CA SER A 336 -5.67 13.98 -6.21
C SER A 336 -5.70 13.02 -7.41
N ASP A 337 -6.61 12.05 -7.41
CA ASP A 337 -6.79 11.14 -8.55
C ASP A 337 -7.32 11.93 -9.76
N GLU A 338 -8.30 12.81 -9.55
CA GLU A 338 -8.87 13.65 -10.61
C GLU A 338 -7.85 14.64 -11.21
N SER A 339 -7.00 15.25 -10.37
CA SER A 339 -5.94 16.15 -10.86
C SER A 339 -4.88 15.39 -11.67
N SER A 340 -4.50 14.19 -11.23
CA SER A 340 -3.57 13.32 -11.94
C SER A 340 -4.12 12.87 -13.30
N ASP A 341 -5.40 12.53 -13.38
CA ASP A 341 -6.04 12.15 -14.63
C ASP A 341 -6.13 13.33 -15.62
N ARG A 342 -6.41 14.55 -15.14
CA ARG A 342 -6.39 15.75 -15.99
C ARG A 342 -5.00 16.02 -16.57
N LEU A 343 -3.94 15.83 -15.78
CA LEU A 343 -2.56 15.97 -16.25
C LEU A 343 -2.21 14.94 -17.33
N ILE A 344 -2.64 13.69 -17.14
CA ILE A 344 -2.39 12.60 -18.10
C ILE A 344 -3.18 12.82 -19.40
N HIS A 345 -4.45 13.23 -19.31
CA HIS A 345 -5.24 13.58 -20.49
C HIS A 345 -4.69 14.82 -21.21
N GLY A 346 -4.15 15.79 -20.48
CA GLY A 346 -3.44 16.93 -21.05
C GLY A 346 -2.17 16.52 -21.80
N GLN A 347 -1.38 15.60 -21.24
CA GLN A 347 -0.18 15.07 -21.89
C GLN A 347 -0.48 14.15 -23.08
N LEU A 348 -1.53 13.33 -23.00
CA LEU A 348 -1.99 12.48 -24.11
C LEU A 348 -2.60 13.30 -25.25
N GLY A 349 -3.32 14.38 -24.93
CA GLY A 349 -3.81 15.36 -25.92
C GLY A 349 -2.70 16.12 -26.63
N ALA A 350 -1.60 16.41 -25.91
CA ALA A 350 -0.41 17.05 -26.50
C ALA A 350 0.47 16.10 -27.33
N SER A 351 0.40 14.78 -27.10
CA SER A 351 1.21 13.77 -27.79
C SER A 351 0.50 13.08 -28.97
N GLY A 352 -0.73 13.48 -29.30
CA GLY A 352 -1.44 13.06 -30.53
C GLY A 352 -1.87 11.58 -30.56
N VAL A 353 -1.76 10.84 -29.45
CA VAL A 353 -2.17 9.44 -29.36
C VAL A 353 -3.65 9.36 -28.98
N VAL A 354 -4.51 9.71 -29.94
CA VAL A 354 -5.96 9.43 -29.84
C VAL A 354 -6.18 7.99 -30.31
N SER A 355 -6.32 7.07 -29.35
CA SER A 355 -6.95 5.77 -29.59
C SER A 355 -8.45 5.99 -29.78
N SER A 356 -8.97 5.54 -30.92
CA SER A 356 -10.28 5.83 -31.49
C SER A 356 -11.46 5.10 -30.84
N ASP A 357 -11.63 5.20 -29.52
CA ASP A 357 -12.88 4.77 -28.87
C ASP A 357 -13.23 5.63 -27.63
N PRO A 358 -13.85 6.80 -27.83
CA PRO A 358 -14.25 7.71 -26.74
C PRO A 358 -15.43 7.20 -25.89
N ASP A 359 -16.10 6.12 -26.30
CA ASP A 359 -17.34 5.65 -25.66
C ASP A 359 -17.12 4.77 -24.41
N ILE A 360 -15.96 4.10 -24.28
CA ILE A 360 -15.68 3.22 -23.13
C ILE A 360 -15.41 4.00 -21.84
N PHE A 361 -14.70 5.14 -21.92
CA PHE A 361 -14.44 6.00 -20.75
C PHE A 361 -15.68 6.78 -20.32
N CYS A 362 -16.57 7.15 -21.25
CA CYS A 362 -17.82 7.86 -20.95
C CYS A 362 -18.87 6.96 -20.28
N LEU A 363 -18.97 5.68 -20.67
CA LEU A 363 -19.94 4.75 -20.08
C LEU A 363 -19.68 4.47 -18.59
N LEU A 364 -18.41 4.39 -18.17
CA LEU A 364 -18.03 4.21 -16.76
C LEU A 364 -18.27 5.47 -15.91
N ARG A 365 -18.13 6.67 -16.50
CA ARG A 365 -18.40 7.96 -15.86
C ARG A 365 -19.89 8.14 -15.55
N GLN A 366 -20.77 7.66 -16.43
CA GLN A 366 -22.21 7.78 -16.24
C GLN A 366 -22.75 6.80 -15.20
N GLU A 367 -22.28 5.54 -15.15
CA GLU A 367 -22.80 4.57 -14.16
C GLU A 367 -22.38 4.87 -12.71
N THR A 368 -21.17 5.39 -12.47
CA THR A 368 -20.72 5.74 -11.10
C THR A 368 -21.33 7.04 -10.57
N LEU A 369 -21.46 8.08 -11.41
CA LEU A 369 -22.14 9.32 -11.00
C LEU A 369 -23.65 9.10 -10.77
N HIS A 370 -24.31 8.23 -11.55
CA HIS A 370 -25.71 7.89 -11.30
C HIS A 370 -25.91 6.98 -10.08
N SER A 371 -24.92 6.17 -9.72
CA SER A 371 -24.94 5.37 -8.48
C SER A 371 -24.73 6.24 -7.24
N ALA A 372 -23.84 7.24 -7.30
CA ALA A 372 -23.61 8.17 -6.19
C ALA A 372 -24.83 9.08 -5.91
N SER A 373 -25.59 9.47 -6.96
CA SER A 373 -26.77 10.32 -6.79
C SER A 373 -28.03 9.59 -6.33
N ARG A 374 -28.04 8.25 -6.26
CA ARG A 374 -29.20 7.45 -5.81
C ARG A 374 -29.04 6.88 -4.40
N VAL A 375 -27.90 7.13 -3.74
CA VAL A 375 -27.59 6.67 -2.38
C VAL A 375 -27.55 7.83 -1.37
N CYS A 376 -27.80 9.06 -1.81
CA CYS A 376 -28.14 10.18 -0.91
C CYS A 376 -29.66 10.32 -0.76
#